data_AF-A0A101VT93-F1
#
_entry.id   AF-A0A101VT93-F1
#
_cell.length_a   1.000
_cell.length_b   1.000
_cell.length_c   1.000
_cell.angle_alpha   90.00
_cell.angle_beta   90.00
_cell.angle_gamma   90.00
#
_symmetry.space_group_name_H-M   'P 1'
#
loop_
_entity.id
_entity.type
_entity.pdbx_description
1 polymer ?
#
loop_
_entity_poly.entity_id
_entity_poly.type
_entity_poly.pdbx_seq_one_letter_code
_entity_poly.pdbx_strand_id
1 'polypeptide(L)'
;MLRIMSMSYNEARECSGCSLRDEKQVSTHILSFQIAGHLLKQHQGSWNITEKELILKLKGFTNPVAIDIMSGTITYGTVTMPFYSRYSPEKGVKVLVDEICEDLAIPCRDDSDSNNSNFLFNAFVKLVEIFHARCDLRIIPSKTEGEWEIRLSQDGPSGWIGEDNIAENRFGEKIDISQWKNIRPEKLATYIFGFNRFCKHFQCPMK
;
A
#
# COMPACT_ATOMS: atom_id res chain seq x y z
N MET A 1 -34.93 19.76 -1.74
CA MET A 1 -34.49 18.55 -2.47
C MET A 1 -33.26 18.94 -3.29
N LEU A 2 -32.06 18.81 -2.72
CA LEU A 2 -30.81 19.20 -3.38
C LEU A 2 -30.44 18.11 -4.38
N ARG A 3 -30.62 18.41 -5.67
CA ARG A 3 -30.01 17.65 -6.77
C ARG A 3 -28.49 17.77 -6.59
N ILE A 4 -27.85 16.70 -6.12
CA ILE A 4 -26.41 16.53 -6.22
C ILE A 4 -26.10 16.65 -7.71
N MET A 5 -25.48 17.75 -8.12
CA MET A 5 -24.97 17.90 -9.47
C MET A 5 -24.02 16.73 -9.69
N SER A 6 -24.34 15.84 -10.63
CA SER A 6 -23.38 14.85 -11.10
C SER A 6 -22.20 15.65 -11.64
N MET A 7 -21.11 15.72 -10.89
CA MET A 7 -19.85 16.22 -11.42
C MET A 7 -19.59 15.42 -12.68
N SER A 8 -19.64 16.09 -13.82
CA SER A 8 -19.45 15.48 -15.12
C SER A 8 -18.09 14.79 -15.12
N TYR A 9 -18.13 13.47 -14.99
CA TYR A 9 -16.95 12.60 -15.04
C TYR A 9 -16.30 12.79 -16.41
N ASN A 10 -15.14 13.45 -16.42
CA ASN A 10 -14.37 13.65 -17.63
C ASN A 10 -13.48 12.42 -17.86
N GLU A 11 -13.96 11.53 -18.71
CA GLU A 11 -13.28 10.30 -19.14
C GLU A 11 -11.90 10.53 -19.76
N ALA A 12 -11.59 11.74 -20.23
CA ALA A 12 -10.32 12.05 -20.91
C ALA A 12 -9.16 12.37 -19.96
N ARG A 13 -9.40 12.50 -18.64
CA ARG A 13 -8.35 12.66 -17.60
C ARG A 13 -8.03 11.34 -16.92
N GLU A 14 -7.79 10.32 -17.73
CA GLU A 14 -7.37 8.98 -17.31
C GLU A 14 -6.04 9.07 -16.58
N CYS A 15 -5.88 8.34 -15.46
CA CYS A 15 -4.62 8.08 -14.73
C CYS A 15 -3.43 8.82 -15.36
N SER A 16 -3.36 10.13 -15.10
CA SER A 16 -2.46 11.01 -15.84
C SER A 16 -1.11 10.95 -15.16
N GLY A 17 -0.43 9.82 -15.35
CA GLY A 17 0.98 9.64 -15.04
C GLY A 17 1.83 10.47 -15.96
N CYS A 18 1.87 11.78 -15.75
CA CYS A 18 2.74 12.70 -16.50
C CYS A 18 3.11 13.93 -15.67
N SER A 19 3.27 13.79 -14.34
CA SER A 19 4.18 14.68 -13.62
C SER A 19 5.57 14.07 -13.68
N LEU A 20 6.57 14.89 -14.05
CA LEU A 20 7.98 14.60 -13.79
C LEU A 20 8.12 14.42 -12.28
N ARG A 21 8.11 13.17 -11.84
CA ARG A 21 8.30 12.80 -10.44
C ARG A 21 9.69 12.25 -10.28
N ASP A 22 10.30 12.53 -9.14
CA ASP A 22 11.59 11.98 -8.80
C ASP A 22 11.47 10.44 -8.74
N GLU A 23 12.14 9.76 -9.68
CA GLU A 23 12.16 8.30 -9.76
C GLU A 23 12.65 7.68 -8.44
N LYS A 24 13.55 8.37 -7.75
CA LYS A 24 14.02 7.96 -6.43
C LYS A 24 12.89 7.98 -5.42
N GLN A 25 12.08 9.02 -5.38
CA GLN A 25 10.95 9.12 -4.46
C GLN A 25 9.89 8.05 -4.75
N VAL A 26 9.56 7.85 -6.03
CA VAL A 26 8.60 6.82 -6.47
C VAL A 26 9.08 5.42 -6.08
N SER A 27 10.35 5.12 -6.35
CA SER A 27 10.94 3.82 -6.02
C SER A 27 11.06 3.62 -4.51
N THR A 28 11.41 4.66 -3.75
CA THR A 28 11.44 4.64 -2.29
C THR A 28 10.09 4.27 -1.72
N HIS A 29 9.02 4.94 -2.19
CA HIS A 29 7.67 4.69 -1.72
C HIS A 29 7.23 3.24 -1.98
N ILE A 30 7.50 2.72 -3.18
CA ILE A 30 7.19 1.32 -3.52
C ILE A 30 7.98 0.36 -2.62
N LEU A 31 9.29 0.57 -2.48
CA LEU A 31 10.15 -0.27 -1.65
C LEU A 31 9.70 -0.29 -0.18
N SER A 32 9.26 0.84 0.37
CA SER A 32 8.74 0.91 1.75
C SER A 32 7.59 -0.06 1.99
N PHE A 33 6.62 -0.11 1.08
CA PHE A 33 5.49 -1.04 1.18
C PHE A 33 5.94 -2.49 1.01
N GLN A 34 6.88 -2.75 0.10
CA GLN A 34 7.41 -4.10 -0.10
C GLN A 34 8.16 -4.62 1.13
N ILE A 35 9.06 -3.82 1.70
CA ILE A 35 9.79 -4.14 2.94
C ILE A 35 8.80 -4.41 4.07
N ALA A 36 7.81 -3.53 4.26
CA ALA A 36 6.77 -3.73 5.28
C ALA A 36 6.00 -5.05 5.08
N GLY A 37 5.65 -5.38 3.84
CA GLY A 37 4.94 -6.61 3.51
C GLY A 37 5.76 -7.86 3.83
N HIS A 38 7.06 -7.82 3.53
CA HIS A 38 8.00 -8.89 3.88
C HIS A 38 8.15 -9.07 5.40
N LEU A 39 8.35 -7.98 6.15
CA LEU A 39 8.47 -8.01 7.61
C LEU A 39 7.20 -8.53 8.30
N LEU A 40 6.02 -8.06 7.84
CA LEU A 40 4.73 -8.54 8.36
C LEU A 40 4.51 -10.03 8.05
N LYS A 41 4.99 -10.51 6.90
CA LYS A 41 4.93 -11.94 6.57
C LYS A 41 5.84 -12.77 7.49
N GLN A 42 7.06 -12.30 7.76
CA GLN A 42 8.04 -13.00 8.60
C GLN A 42 7.64 -13.02 10.09
N HIS A 43 7.11 -11.93 10.62
CA HIS A 43 6.93 -11.77 12.07
C HIS A 43 5.47 -11.74 12.54
N GLN A 44 4.52 -11.54 11.63
CA GLN A 44 3.13 -11.17 11.95
C GLN A 44 3.06 -9.86 12.78
N GLY A 45 1.87 -9.28 12.88
CA GLY A 45 1.68 -8.06 13.66
C GLY A 45 0.52 -7.21 13.16
N SER A 46 0.37 -6.05 13.77
CA SER A 46 -0.47 -4.99 13.24
C SER A 46 0.37 -3.93 12.54
N TRP A 47 -0.30 -3.14 11.71
CA TRP A 47 0.32 -2.08 10.94
C TRP A 47 -0.59 -0.85 10.97
N ASN A 48 0.02 0.30 10.76
CA ASN A 48 -0.68 1.56 10.56
C ASN A 48 0.04 2.36 9.46
N ILE A 49 -0.72 3.12 8.68
CA ILE A 49 -0.20 3.97 7.61
C ILE A 49 -0.50 5.41 8.00
N THR A 50 0.55 6.22 8.08
CA THR A 50 0.43 7.67 8.20
C THR A 50 0.75 8.33 6.86
N GLU A 51 0.66 9.66 6.77
CA GLU A 51 1.05 10.38 5.54
C GLU A 51 2.52 10.17 5.14
N LYS A 52 3.40 9.84 6.10
CA LYS A 52 4.86 9.78 5.88
C LYS A 52 5.47 8.45 6.30
N GLU A 53 4.78 7.63 7.09
CA GLU A 53 5.38 6.47 7.72
C GLU A 53 4.46 5.25 7.66
N LEU A 54 5.08 4.07 7.49
CA LEU A 54 4.48 2.79 7.81
C LEU A 54 4.96 2.37 9.20
N ILE A 55 4.03 2.15 10.12
CA ILE A 55 4.33 1.74 11.49
C ILE A 55 3.91 0.30 11.69
N LEU A 56 4.86 -0.59 11.95
CA LEU A 56 4.64 -2.02 12.13
C LEU A 56 4.83 -2.39 13.61
N LYS A 57 3.80 -2.95 14.23
CA LYS A 57 3.87 -3.55 15.57
C LYS A 57 4.00 -5.05 15.41
N LEU A 58 5.25 -5.50 15.24
CA LEU A 58 5.57 -6.90 15.00
C LEU A 58 5.37 -7.74 16.27
N LYS A 59 4.83 -8.95 16.12
CA LYS A 59 4.49 -9.81 17.27
C LYS A 59 5.77 -10.31 17.96
N GLY A 60 5.89 -10.02 19.26
CA GLY A 60 7.04 -10.43 20.07
C GLY A 60 8.20 -9.43 20.07
N PHE A 61 8.01 -8.25 19.48
CA PHE A 61 8.97 -7.16 19.46
C PHE A 61 8.57 -6.08 20.48
N THR A 62 9.56 -5.45 21.10
CA THR A 62 9.34 -4.41 22.11
C THR A 62 9.04 -3.04 21.51
N ASN A 63 9.73 -2.70 20.42
CA ASN A 63 9.56 -1.43 19.72
C ASN A 63 8.80 -1.64 18.39
N PRO A 64 7.99 -0.66 17.95
CA PRO A 64 7.49 -0.67 16.58
C PRO A 64 8.63 -0.45 15.59
N VAL A 65 8.49 -1.02 14.39
CA VAL A 65 9.33 -0.70 13.24
C VAL A 65 8.65 0.44 12.47
N ALA A 66 9.34 1.56 12.31
CA ALA A 66 8.84 2.71 11.55
C ALA A 66 9.62 2.85 10.24
N ILE A 67 8.92 2.92 9.12
CA ILE A 67 9.50 3.10 7.78
C ILE A 67 9.02 4.44 7.23
N ASP A 68 9.94 5.39 7.07
CA ASP A 68 9.64 6.66 6.41
C ASP A 68 9.60 6.45 4.88
N ILE A 69 8.42 6.67 4.31
CA ILE A 69 8.12 6.41 2.89
C ILE A 69 8.69 7.48 1.95
N MET A 70 9.16 8.61 2.50
CA MET A 70 9.70 9.74 1.77
C MET A 70 11.23 9.73 1.79
N SER A 71 11.84 9.49 2.95
CA SER A 71 13.29 9.49 3.11
C SER A 71 13.95 8.13 2.81
N GLY A 72 13.18 7.03 2.82
CA GLY A 72 13.72 5.70 2.59
C GLY A 72 14.56 5.20 3.76
N THR A 73 14.13 5.55 4.97
CA THR A 73 14.76 5.13 6.22
C THR A 73 13.84 4.22 7.02
N ILE A 74 14.44 3.29 7.75
CA ILE A 74 13.75 2.38 8.65
C ILE A 74 14.36 2.51 10.05
N THR A 75 13.49 2.54 11.05
CA THR A 75 13.85 2.73 12.46
C THR A 75 13.27 1.60 13.30
N TYR A 76 14.10 1.05 14.20
CA TYR A 76 13.68 0.12 15.23
C TYR A 76 14.35 0.51 16.56
N GLY A 77 13.53 0.90 17.55
CA GLY A 77 14.03 1.46 18.80
C GLY A 77 14.82 2.75 18.56
N THR A 78 16.11 2.76 18.88
CA THR A 78 17.01 3.91 18.67
C THR A 78 17.89 3.77 17.42
N VAL A 79 17.78 2.67 16.69
CA VAL A 79 18.60 2.41 15.51
C VAL A 79 17.82 2.81 14.27
N THR A 80 18.42 3.65 13.43
CA THR A 80 17.86 4.10 12.15
C THR A 80 18.85 3.83 11.04
N MET A 81 18.38 3.32 9.91
CA MET A 81 19.21 3.09 8.73
C MET A 81 18.49 3.49 7.44
N PRO A 82 19.20 4.03 6.44
CA PRO A 82 18.67 4.16 5.08
C PRO A 82 18.68 2.80 4.38
N PHE A 83 17.56 2.42 3.75
CA PHE A 83 17.46 1.19 2.94
C PHE A 83 17.47 1.48 1.43
N TYR A 84 17.05 2.68 1.00
CA TYR A 84 16.92 2.98 -0.43
C TYR A 84 18.22 2.78 -1.21
N SER A 85 19.35 3.25 -0.68
CA SER A 85 20.65 3.15 -1.35
C SER A 85 21.25 1.74 -1.36
N ARG A 86 20.60 0.78 -0.68
CA ARG A 86 21.07 -0.60 -0.55
C ARG A 86 20.31 -1.57 -1.45
N TYR A 87 19.19 -1.12 -2.03
CA TYR A 87 18.42 -1.94 -2.96
C TYR A 87 19.22 -2.17 -4.27
N SER A 88 19.35 -3.44 -4.65
CA SER A 88 19.81 -3.85 -5.98
C SER A 88 18.75 -4.75 -6.63
N PRO A 89 18.32 -4.46 -7.87
CA PRO A 89 17.39 -5.33 -8.61
C PRO A 89 17.86 -6.78 -8.73
N GLU A 90 19.17 -7.00 -8.78
CA GLU A 90 19.79 -8.33 -8.92
C GLU A 90 19.61 -9.19 -7.67
N LYS A 91 19.68 -8.56 -6.49
CA LYS A 91 19.50 -9.22 -5.18
C LYS A 91 18.02 -9.34 -4.81
N GLY A 92 17.20 -8.38 -5.25
CA GLY A 92 15.76 -8.32 -4.94
C GLY A 92 15.46 -7.88 -3.51
N VAL A 93 14.16 -7.65 -3.23
CA VAL A 93 13.68 -7.10 -1.95
C VAL A 93 13.95 -8.02 -0.77
N LYS A 94 13.89 -9.35 -0.97
CA LYS A 94 14.10 -10.31 0.13
C LYS A 94 15.48 -10.13 0.78
N VAL A 95 16.54 -10.06 -0.03
CA VAL A 95 17.91 -9.88 0.48
C VAL A 95 18.06 -8.55 1.22
N LEU A 96 17.44 -7.48 0.71
CA LEU A 96 17.43 -6.20 1.41
C LEU A 96 16.74 -6.29 2.79
N VAL A 97 15.64 -7.04 2.90
CA VAL A 97 14.95 -7.26 4.17
C VAL A 97 15.82 -8.05 5.13
N ASP A 98 16.50 -9.09 4.65
CA ASP A 98 17.43 -9.89 5.45
C ASP A 98 18.59 -8.99 5.98
N GLU A 99 19.19 -8.15 5.12
CA GLU A 99 20.21 -7.15 5.50
C GLU A 99 19.68 -6.12 6.53
N ILE A 100 18.42 -5.66 6.38
CA ILE A 100 17.78 -4.74 7.34
C ILE A 100 17.60 -5.42 8.70
N CYS A 101 17.16 -6.68 8.70
CA CYS A 101 16.93 -7.40 9.95
C CYS A 101 18.23 -7.64 10.71
N GLU A 102 19.31 -7.97 10.00
CA GLU A 102 20.66 -8.09 10.57
C GLU A 102 21.12 -6.77 11.20
N ASP A 103 21.07 -5.67 10.45
CA ASP A 103 21.55 -4.36 10.91
C ASP A 103 20.73 -3.78 12.08
N LEU A 104 19.42 -4.01 12.08
CA LEU A 104 18.52 -3.54 13.14
C LEU A 104 18.40 -4.52 14.32
N ALA A 105 19.11 -5.65 14.27
CA ALA A 105 18.97 -6.75 15.23
C ALA A 105 17.51 -7.21 15.43
N ILE A 106 16.72 -7.19 14.35
CA ILE A 106 15.37 -7.74 14.30
C ILE A 106 15.54 -9.25 14.12
N PRO A 107 15.07 -10.10 15.06
CA PRO A 107 15.26 -11.55 14.95
C PRO A 107 14.58 -12.13 13.70
N CYS A 108 15.36 -12.52 12.69
CA CYS A 108 14.85 -13.22 11.51
C CYS A 108 14.17 -14.55 11.92
N ARG A 109 12.96 -14.79 11.40
CA ARG A 109 12.27 -16.08 11.54
C ARG A 109 12.19 -16.74 10.17
N ASP A 110 12.61 -18.00 10.10
CA ASP A 110 12.50 -18.85 8.90
C ASP A 110 11.12 -19.50 8.71
N ASP A 111 10.09 -19.03 9.42
CA ASP A 111 8.75 -19.60 9.34
C ASP A 111 8.03 -19.15 8.07
N SER A 112 8.26 -19.91 7.00
CA SER A 112 7.54 -19.86 5.73
C SER A 112 6.04 -20.23 5.83
N ASP A 113 5.57 -20.68 7.00
CA ASP A 113 4.23 -21.23 7.25
C ASP A 113 3.29 -20.32 8.06
N SER A 114 3.59 -19.02 8.18
CA SER A 114 2.64 -18.04 8.72
C SER A 114 1.49 -17.81 7.73
N ASN A 115 0.53 -18.74 7.70
CA ASN A 115 -0.69 -18.71 6.87
C ASN A 115 -1.63 -17.53 7.19
N ASN A 116 -1.21 -16.63 8.08
CA ASN A 116 -1.91 -15.40 8.41
C ASN A 116 -1.45 -14.29 7.46
N SER A 117 -1.79 -14.45 6.17
CA SER A 117 -1.55 -13.40 5.18
C SER A 117 -2.33 -12.16 5.60
N ASN A 118 -1.66 -11.03 5.78
CA ASN A 118 -2.32 -9.77 6.06
C ASN A 118 -2.98 -9.29 4.76
N PHE A 119 -4.14 -9.88 4.43
CA PHE A 119 -4.81 -9.79 3.15
C PHE A 119 -4.93 -8.35 2.65
N LEU A 120 -5.37 -7.46 3.55
CA LEU A 120 -5.55 -6.05 3.24
C LEU A 120 -4.21 -5.35 2.95
N PHE A 121 -3.19 -5.59 3.77
CA PHE A 121 -1.87 -5.01 3.52
C PHE A 121 -1.24 -5.54 2.23
N ASN A 122 -1.43 -6.82 1.92
CA ASN A 122 -0.98 -7.41 0.64
C ASN A 122 -1.67 -6.73 -0.55
N ALA A 123 -2.96 -6.38 -0.42
CA ALA A 123 -3.67 -5.60 -1.43
C ALA A 123 -3.04 -4.20 -1.59
N PHE A 124 -2.69 -3.54 -0.48
CA PHE A 124 -2.04 -2.23 -0.48
C PHE A 124 -0.66 -2.24 -1.14
N VAL A 125 0.17 -3.24 -0.81
CA VAL A 125 1.47 -3.44 -1.47
C VAL A 125 1.27 -3.53 -2.99
N LYS A 126 0.31 -4.33 -3.46
CA LYS A 126 0.07 -4.48 -4.90
C LYS A 126 -0.54 -3.26 -5.56
N LEU A 127 -1.41 -2.52 -4.88
CA LEU A 127 -1.93 -1.25 -5.38
C LEU A 127 -0.79 -0.25 -5.60
N VAL A 128 0.11 -0.13 -4.62
CA VAL A 128 1.27 0.76 -4.71
C VAL A 128 2.24 0.29 -5.79
N GLU A 129 2.63 -0.98 -5.80
CA GLU A 129 3.54 -1.55 -6.81
C GLU A 129 3.07 -1.31 -8.24
N ILE A 130 1.77 -1.51 -8.51
CA ILE A 130 1.24 -1.46 -9.88
C ILE A 130 0.90 -0.02 -10.29
N PHE A 131 0.37 0.79 -9.37
CA PHE A 131 -0.28 2.07 -9.72
C PHE A 131 0.40 3.31 -9.13
N HIS A 132 1.35 3.22 -8.19
CA HIS A 132 2.01 4.41 -7.66
C HIS A 132 2.85 5.12 -8.75
N ALA A 133 3.71 4.37 -9.45
CA ALA A 133 4.54 4.90 -10.53
C ALA A 133 3.73 5.40 -11.74
N ARG A 134 2.53 4.85 -11.97
CA ARG A 134 1.69 5.17 -13.14
C ARG A 134 0.64 6.24 -12.86
N CYS A 135 -0.01 6.22 -11.70
CA CYS A 135 -1.18 7.03 -11.41
C CYS A 135 -1.02 7.95 -10.21
N ASP A 136 0.16 7.97 -9.58
CA ASP A 136 0.37 8.60 -8.28
C ASP A 136 -0.67 8.12 -7.26
N LEU A 137 -0.91 6.80 -7.25
CA LEU A 137 -1.77 6.18 -6.25
C LEU A 137 -1.12 6.34 -4.88
N ARG A 138 -1.88 6.86 -3.92
CA ARG A 138 -1.50 7.05 -2.53
C ARG A 138 -2.49 6.37 -1.62
N ILE A 139 -1.99 5.85 -0.51
CA ILE A 139 -2.79 5.27 0.56
C ILE A 139 -2.62 6.20 1.76
N ILE A 140 -3.70 6.88 2.14
CA ILE A 140 -3.69 7.93 3.15
C ILE A 140 -4.60 7.47 4.30
N PRO A 141 -4.22 7.68 5.58
CA PRO A 141 -5.14 7.43 6.69
C PRO A 141 -6.41 8.28 6.54
N SER A 142 -7.58 7.68 6.72
CA SER A 142 -8.84 8.40 6.82
C SER A 142 -8.95 9.11 8.17
N LYS A 143 -9.99 9.94 8.31
CA LYS A 143 -10.42 10.49 9.61
C LYS A 143 -11.05 9.42 10.50
N THR A 144 -11.59 8.37 9.88
CA THR A 144 -12.16 7.22 10.57
C THR A 144 -11.03 6.23 10.87
N GLU A 145 -10.90 5.82 12.14
CA GLU A 145 -9.94 4.79 12.52
C GLU A 145 -10.22 3.48 11.77
N GLY A 146 -9.16 2.81 11.29
CA GLY A 146 -9.29 1.57 10.53
C GLY A 146 -9.76 1.77 9.08
N GLU A 147 -9.80 3.00 8.55
CA GLU A 147 -10.16 3.28 7.17
C GLU A 147 -9.01 4.01 6.44
N TRP A 148 -8.78 3.64 5.18
CA TRP A 148 -7.75 4.22 4.33
C TRP A 148 -8.36 4.77 3.06
N GLU A 149 -7.97 6.00 2.71
CA GLU A 149 -8.30 6.60 1.44
C GLU A 149 -7.27 6.18 0.37
N ILE A 150 -7.77 5.55 -0.69
CA ILE A 150 -7.02 5.26 -1.91
C ILE A 150 -7.25 6.41 -2.87
N ARG A 151 -6.26 7.28 -3.03
CA ARG A 151 -6.37 8.51 -3.84
C ARG A 151 -5.41 8.47 -5.02
N LEU A 152 -5.85 8.98 -6.17
CA LEU A 152 -4.95 9.29 -7.28
C LEU A 152 -4.52 10.74 -7.23
N SER A 153 -3.21 11.01 -7.26
CA SER A 153 -2.64 12.36 -7.16
C SER A 153 -3.08 13.12 -5.89
N GLN A 154 -2.62 14.35 -5.71
CA GLN A 154 -2.90 15.11 -4.49
C GLN A 154 -4.39 15.47 -4.34
N ASP A 155 -5.05 15.85 -5.44
CA ASP A 155 -6.43 16.36 -5.49
C ASP A 155 -7.32 15.54 -6.45
N GLY A 156 -6.89 14.34 -6.84
CA GLY A 156 -7.63 13.52 -7.78
C GLY A 156 -8.67 12.62 -7.12
N PRO A 157 -9.28 11.72 -7.90
CA PRO A 157 -10.36 10.86 -7.40
C PRO A 157 -9.87 9.92 -6.31
N SER A 158 -10.75 9.63 -5.36
CA SER A 158 -10.49 8.70 -4.27
C SER A 158 -11.62 7.72 -4.00
N GLY A 159 -11.26 6.58 -3.42
CA GLY A 159 -12.16 5.64 -2.77
C GLY A 159 -11.60 5.27 -1.40
N TRP A 160 -12.31 4.44 -0.65
CA TRP A 160 -11.97 4.06 0.71
C TRP A 160 -11.92 2.54 0.85
N ILE A 161 -11.07 2.07 1.74
CA ILE A 161 -11.05 0.66 2.15
C ILE A 161 -10.97 0.63 3.68
N GLY A 162 -11.91 -0.07 4.31
CA GLY A 162 -11.93 -0.31 5.75
C GLY A 162 -11.20 -1.58 6.17
N GLU A 163 -10.83 -1.64 7.44
CA GLU A 163 -10.28 -2.82 8.11
C GLU A 163 -11.27 -3.99 8.15
N ASP A 164 -12.56 -3.67 8.06
CA ASP A 164 -13.67 -4.61 7.88
C ASP A 164 -13.69 -5.27 6.49
N ASN A 165 -12.74 -4.89 5.60
CA ASN A 165 -12.66 -5.31 4.21
C ASN A 165 -13.82 -4.79 3.35
N ILE A 166 -14.46 -3.69 3.72
CA ILE A 166 -15.40 -2.99 2.85
C ILE A 166 -14.65 -1.95 2.04
N ALA A 167 -14.70 -2.06 0.71
CA ALA A 167 -14.25 -1.03 -0.20
C ALA A 167 -15.43 -0.16 -0.64
N GLU A 168 -15.29 1.15 -0.52
CA GLU A 168 -16.24 2.14 -1.02
C GLU A 168 -15.60 2.91 -2.18
N ASN A 169 -16.26 2.99 -3.32
CA ASN A 169 -15.73 3.77 -4.43
C ASN A 169 -16.09 5.25 -4.35
N ARG A 170 -15.51 6.04 -5.24
CA ARG A 170 -15.77 7.48 -5.40
C ARG A 170 -17.23 7.90 -5.62
N PHE A 171 -18.14 6.94 -5.85
CA PHE A 171 -19.57 7.17 -6.06
C PHE A 171 -20.43 6.70 -4.87
N GLY A 172 -19.82 6.19 -3.79
CA GLY A 172 -20.50 5.65 -2.63
C GLY A 172 -20.98 4.20 -2.79
N GLU A 173 -20.60 3.50 -3.86
CA GLU A 173 -20.89 2.08 -4.02
C GLU A 173 -19.95 1.28 -3.09
N LYS A 174 -20.48 0.27 -2.39
CA LYS A 174 -19.72 -0.55 -1.43
C LYS A 174 -19.64 -2.01 -1.86
N ILE A 175 -18.50 -2.64 -1.62
CA ILE A 175 -18.29 -4.07 -1.83
C ILE A 175 -17.45 -4.67 -0.71
N ASP A 176 -17.83 -5.87 -0.25
CA ASP A 176 -16.99 -6.68 0.63
C ASP A 176 -15.89 -7.35 -0.20
N ILE A 177 -14.64 -6.93 0.00
CA ILE A 177 -13.48 -7.49 -0.69
C ILE A 177 -12.97 -8.78 -0.05
N SER A 178 -13.54 -9.22 1.08
CA SER A 178 -13.24 -10.53 1.69
C SER A 178 -13.54 -11.68 0.75
N GLN A 179 -14.53 -11.53 -0.14
CA GLN A 179 -14.86 -12.52 -1.16
C GLN A 179 -13.72 -12.72 -2.19
N TRP A 180 -12.74 -11.82 -2.22
CA TRP A 180 -11.58 -11.86 -3.12
C TRP A 180 -10.31 -12.41 -2.46
N LYS A 181 -10.38 -12.92 -1.22
CA LYS A 181 -9.22 -13.48 -0.48
C LYS A 181 -8.45 -14.56 -1.23
N ASN A 182 -9.12 -15.33 -2.07
CA ASN A 182 -8.50 -16.43 -2.85
C ASN A 182 -7.97 -15.99 -4.22
N ILE A 183 -8.17 -14.71 -4.60
CA ILE A 183 -7.67 -14.17 -5.87
C ILE A 183 -6.21 -13.76 -5.70
N ARG A 184 -5.41 -13.93 -6.76
CA ARG A 184 -4.03 -13.44 -6.76
C ARG A 184 -3.99 -11.93 -6.40
N PRO A 185 -3.08 -11.49 -5.51
CA PRO A 185 -3.01 -10.10 -5.05
C PRO A 185 -2.96 -9.05 -6.17
N GLU A 186 -2.30 -9.33 -7.29
CA GLU A 186 -2.23 -8.44 -8.46
C GLU A 186 -3.60 -8.22 -9.10
N LYS A 187 -4.38 -9.30 -9.21
CA LYS A 187 -5.73 -9.26 -9.79
C LYS A 187 -6.70 -8.57 -8.82
N LEU A 188 -6.55 -8.79 -7.53
CA LEU A 188 -7.26 -8.06 -6.47
C LEU A 188 -7.01 -6.54 -6.58
N ALA A 189 -5.74 -6.12 -6.66
CA ALA A 189 -5.40 -4.70 -6.80
C ALA A 189 -6.01 -4.09 -8.07
N THR A 190 -5.99 -4.84 -9.17
CA THR A 190 -6.63 -4.43 -10.43
C THR A 190 -8.15 -4.27 -10.28
N TYR A 191 -8.79 -5.19 -9.56
CA TYR A 191 -10.24 -5.14 -9.28
C TYR A 191 -10.61 -3.95 -8.39
N ILE A 192 -9.84 -3.69 -7.33
CA ILE A 192 -10.03 -2.49 -6.49
C ILE A 192 -9.86 -1.22 -7.33
N PHE A 193 -8.83 -1.18 -8.18
CA PHE A 193 -8.57 -0.02 -9.05
C PHE A 193 -9.70 0.20 -10.07
N GLY A 194 -10.18 -0.86 -10.70
CA GLY A 194 -11.30 -0.83 -11.64
C GLY A 194 -12.65 -0.53 -10.98
N PHE A 195 -12.90 -1.08 -9.79
CA PHE A 195 -14.08 -0.78 -8.97
C PHE A 195 -14.18 0.70 -8.60
N ASN A 196 -13.04 1.32 -8.30
CA ASN A 196 -12.93 2.76 -8.08
C ASN A 196 -13.09 3.60 -9.36
N ARG A 197 -13.19 2.97 -10.53
CA ARG A 197 -13.32 3.58 -11.85
C ARG A 197 -12.28 4.66 -12.09
N PHE A 198 -11.07 4.41 -11.59
CA PHE A 198 -9.94 5.31 -11.74
C PHE A 198 -9.47 5.44 -13.20
N CYS A 199 -9.66 4.38 -13.99
CA CYS A 199 -9.36 4.37 -15.42
C CYS A 199 -10.31 3.41 -16.14
N LYS A 200 -10.79 3.81 -17.32
CA LYS A 200 -11.72 3.01 -18.15
C LYS A 200 -11.10 1.74 -18.72
N HIS A 201 -9.76 1.68 -18.80
CA HIS A 201 -9.03 0.52 -19.29
C HIS A 201 -9.02 -0.66 -18.31
N PHE A 202 -9.36 -0.42 -17.04
CA PHE A 202 -9.51 -1.48 -16.05
C PHE A 202 -10.99 -1.75 -15.80
N GLN A 203 -11.42 -2.97 -16.11
CA GLN A 203 -12.82 -3.37 -15.96
C GLN A 203 -13.21 -3.41 -14.48
N CYS A 204 -14.41 -2.90 -14.19
CA CYS A 204 -15.03 -3.06 -12.87
C CYS A 204 -15.43 -4.53 -12.70
N PRO A 205 -15.01 -5.21 -11.62
CA PRO A 205 -15.30 -6.63 -11.41
C PRO A 205 -16.78 -6.95 -11.16
N MET A 206 -17.62 -5.93 -10.97
CA MET A 206 -19.07 -6.08 -10.74
C MET A 206 -19.91 -5.94 -12.03
N LYS A 207 -19.28 -5.77 -13.19
CA LYS A 207 -19.95 -5.65 -14.48
C LYS A 207 -19.70 -6.87 -15.35
#